data_AF-A0A538RUG4-F1
#
_entry.id   AF-A0A538RUG4-F1
#
_cell.length_a   1.000
_cell.length_b   1.000
_cell.length_c   1.000
_cell.angle_alpha   90.00
_cell.angle_beta   90.00
_cell.angle_gamma   90.00
#
_symmetry.space_group_name_H-M   'P 1'
#
loop_
_entity.id
_entity.type
_entity.pdbx_description
1 polymer ?
#
loop_
_entity_poly.entity_id
_entity_poly.type
_entity_poly.pdbx_seq_one_letter_code
_entity_poly.pdbx_strand_id
1 'polypeptide(L)' 'MNSEQLVTAKELEVRGILKKGTAYKMVAAKKLTHYVVGNSGGGIRFRVDEVLAALRRPAKGPAQ' A
#
# COMPACT_ATOMS: atom_id res chain seq x y z
N MET A 1 9.19 15.96 -10.80
CA MET A 1 8.39 14.80 -11.23
C MET A 1 9.31 13.59 -11.22
N ASN A 2 9.29 12.74 -10.20
CA ASN A 2 9.92 11.41 -10.24
C ASN A 2 9.73 10.73 -8.89
N SER A 3 8.82 9.76 -8.80
CA SER A 3 8.86 8.65 -7.83
C SER A 3 7.79 7.59 -8.16
N GLU A 4 7.80 7.05 -9.38
CA GLU A 4 7.06 5.81 -9.71
C GLU A 4 7.69 4.55 -9.08
N GLN A 5 8.42 4.70 -7.97
CA GLN A 5 9.17 3.62 -7.37
C GLN A 5 8.22 2.65 -6.70
N LEU A 6 8.15 1.44 -7.26
CA LEU A 6 7.46 0.31 -6.65
C LEU A 6 8.27 -0.20 -5.46
N VAL A 7 7.72 -0.01 -4.27
CA VAL A 7 8.35 -0.40 -3.00
C VAL A 7 7.62 -1.60 -2.38
N THR A 8 8.30 -2.34 -1.49
CA THR A 8 7.68 -3.46 -0.77
C THR A 8 6.91 -2.98 0.46
N ALA A 9 6.06 -3.82 1.04
CA ALA A 9 5.41 -3.51 2.31
C ALA A 9 6.41 -3.26 3.47
N LYS A 10 7.59 -3.90 3.42
CA LYS A 10 8.67 -3.65 4.39
C LYS A 10 9.24 -2.24 4.23
N GLU A 11 9.43 -1.80 3.01
CA GLU A 11 9.95 -0.47 2.71
C GLU A 11 8.95 0.63 3.13
N LEU A 12 7.64 0.42 2.94
CA LEU A 12 6.61 1.32 3.47
C LEU A 12 6.67 1.45 4.99
N GLU A 13 6.97 0.36 5.68
CA GLU A 13 7.10 0.32 7.15
C GLU A 13 8.37 1.03 7.62
N VAL A 14 9.50 0.78 6.97
CA VAL A 14 10.78 1.47 7.25
C VAL A 14 10.65 2.98 7.07
N ARG A 15 9.87 3.42 6.07
CA ARG A 15 9.59 4.85 5.81
C ARG A 15 8.54 5.45 6.75
N GLY A 16 7.95 4.66 7.67
CA GLY A 16 6.92 5.12 8.59
C GLY A 16 5.57 5.45 7.94
N ILE A 17 5.34 5.01 6.70
CA ILE A 17 4.11 5.30 5.93
C ILE A 17 2.98 4.37 6.36
N LEU A 18 3.25 3.06 6.37
CA LEU A 18 2.25 2.04 6.65
C LEU A 18 2.93 0.78 7.19
N LYS A 19 2.41 0.23 8.30
CA LYS A 19 2.91 -1.03 8.85
C LYS A 19 2.75 -2.16 7.84
N LYS A 20 3.73 -3.07 7.77
CA LYS A 20 3.75 -4.18 6.80
C LYS A 20 2.47 -5.02 6.90
N GLY A 21 2.10 -5.40 8.12
CA GLY A 21 0.87 -6.19 8.36
C GLY A 21 -0.40 -5.45 7.94
N THR A 22 -0.46 -4.14 8.16
CA THR A 22 -1.60 -3.31 7.74
C THR A 22 -1.66 -3.19 6.23
N ALA A 23 -0.52 -3.05 5.54
CA ALA A 23 -0.46 -3.02 4.08
C ALA A 23 -1.09 -4.28 3.48
N TYR A 24 -0.71 -5.47 3.95
CA TYR A 24 -1.32 -6.73 3.47
C TYR A 24 -2.82 -6.82 3.82
N LYS A 25 -3.24 -6.40 5.01
CA LYS A 25 -4.67 -6.35 5.38
C LYS A 25 -5.46 -5.42 4.46
N MET A 26 -4.91 -4.26 4.10
CA MET A 26 -5.57 -3.33 3.19
C MET A 26 -5.63 -3.86 1.75
N VAL A 27 -4.61 -4.59 1.30
CA VAL A 27 -4.66 -5.31 0.02
C VAL A 27 -5.74 -6.38 0.03
N ALA A 28 -5.78 -7.22 1.07
CA ALA A 28 -6.81 -8.25 1.23
C ALA A 28 -8.23 -7.63 1.26
N ALA A 29 -8.36 -6.45 1.87
CA ALA A 29 -9.60 -5.67 1.90
C ALA A 29 -9.88 -4.87 0.60
N LYS A 30 -9.03 -4.97 -0.42
CA LYS A 30 -9.10 -4.22 -1.70
C LYS A 30 -9.15 -2.69 -1.51
N LYS A 31 -8.54 -2.17 -0.44
CA LYS A 31 -8.49 -0.74 -0.10
C LYS A 31 -7.23 -0.04 -0.58
N LEU A 32 -6.28 -0.78 -1.12
CA LEU A 32 -4.96 -0.26 -1.48
C LEU A 32 -4.49 -0.89 -2.78
N THR A 33 -4.05 -0.05 -3.71
CA THR A 33 -3.52 -0.50 -5.01
C THR A 33 -2.22 -1.25 -4.79
N HIS A 34 -2.09 -2.40 -5.42
CA HIS A 34 -0.91 -3.25 -5.32
C HIS A 34 -0.54 -3.80 -6.69
N TYR A 35 0.74 -4.06 -6.86
CA TYR A 35 1.33 -4.57 -8.09
C TYR A 35 2.04 -5.86 -7.77
N VAL A 36 1.73 -6.91 -8.53
CA VAL A 36 2.42 -8.19 -8.41
C VAL A 36 3.60 -8.20 -9.37
N VAL A 37 4.81 -8.32 -8.84
CA VAL A 37 6.05 -8.46 -9.61
C VAL A 37 6.70 -9.80 -9.29
N GLY A 38 6.56 -10.74 -10.22
CA GLY A 38 7.13 -12.08 -10.13
C GLY A 38 6.22 -13.14 -10.73
N ASN A 39 6.82 -14.21 -11.26
CA ASN A 39 6.10 -15.27 -11.99
C ASN A 39 5.35 -16.27 -11.07
N SER A 40 5.50 -16.16 -9.74
CA SER A 40 4.88 -17.08 -8.76
C SER A 40 4.43 -16.37 -7.48
N GLY A 41 3.63 -15.32 -7.61
CA GLY A 41 2.79 -14.78 -6.51
C GLY A 41 3.49 -14.12 -5.31
N GLY A 42 4.82 -14.10 -5.25
CA GLY A 42 5.56 -13.68 -4.05
C GLY A 42 5.88 -12.18 -3.94
N GLY A 43 5.80 -11.40 -5.03
CA GLY A 43 6.31 -10.03 -5.04
C GLY A 43 5.24 -8.97 -5.06
N ILE A 44 4.51 -8.75 -3.97
CA ILE A 44 3.59 -7.60 -3.90
C ILE A 44 4.40 -6.31 -3.66
N ARG A 45 4.20 -5.33 -4.54
CA ARG A 45 4.75 -3.98 -4.45
C ARG A 45 3.68 -2.91 -4.52
N PHE A 46 4.06 -1.72 -4.08
CA PHE A 46 3.19 -0.60 -3.83
C PHE A 46 3.79 0.67 -4.40
N ARG A 47 2.96 1.53 -4.98
CA ARG A 47 3.33 2.92 -5.25
C ARG A 47 3.09 3.74 -4.00
N VAL A 48 4.09 4.50 -3.57
CA VAL A 48 3.99 5.34 -2.37
C VAL A 48 2.87 6.37 -2.52
N ASP A 49 2.75 7.02 -3.68
CA ASP A 49 1.73 8.04 -3.92
C ASP A 49 0.31 7.49 -3.81
N GLU A 50 0.07 6.28 -4.31
CA GLU A 50 -1.24 5.62 -4.21
C GLU A 50 -1.55 5.20 -2.78
N VAL A 51 -0.55 4.69 -2.05
CA VAL A 51 -0.68 4.39 -0.61
C VAL A 51 -1.07 5.65 0.15
N LEU A 52 -0.35 6.76 -0.08
CA LEU A 52 -0.63 8.04 0.56
C LEU A 52 -2.00 8.59 0.16
N ALA A 53 -2.40 8.46 -1.11
CA ALA A 53 -3.73 8.86 -1.57
C ALA A 53 -4.84 8.02 -0.92
N ALA A 54 -4.64 6.71 -0.79
CA ALA A 54 -5.57 5.80 -0.12
C ALA A 54 -5.69 6.09 1.38
N LEU A 55 -4.60 6.50 2.05
CA LEU A 55 -4.60 6.89 3.45
C LEU A 55 -5.20 8.29 3.68
N ARG A 56 -4.99 9.22 2.75
CA ARG A 56 -5.57 10.58 2.78
C ARG A 56 -7.05 10.60 2.50
N ARG A 57 -7.56 9.65 1.70
CA ARG A 57 -8.99 9.47 1.55
C ARG A 57 -9.51 9.13 2.94
N PRO A 58 -10.33 10.00 3.58
CA PRO A 58 -10.87 9.66 4.87
C PRO A 58 -11.52 8.31 4.68
N ALA A 59 -11.04 7.30 5.42
CA ALA A 59 -11.81 6.11 5.64
C ALA A 59 -13.18 6.68 6.01
N LYS A 60 -14.20 6.41 5.20
CA LYS A 60 -15.57 6.65 5.59
C LYS A 60 -15.71 5.85 6.89
N GLY A 61 -15.43 6.51 8.01
CA GLY A 61 -15.70 5.98 9.32
C GLY A 61 -17.19 5.66 9.33
N PRO A 62 -17.64 4.73 10.16
CA PRO A 62 -19.07 4.61 10.38
C PRO A 62 -19.58 6.03 10.64
N ALA A 63 -20.50 6.50 9.79
CA ALA A 63 -21.22 7.73 10.06
C ALA A 63 -21.83 7.51 11.46
N GLN A 64 -21.43 8.35 12.41
CA GLN A 64 -22.08 8.42 13.71
C GLN A 64 -23.55 8.79 13.52
#